data_AF-A0A965XUU4-F1
#
_entry.id   AF-A0A965XUU4-F1
#
_cell.length_a   1.000
_cell.length_b   1.000
_cell.length_c   1.000
_cell.angle_alpha   90.00
_cell.angle_beta   90.00
_cell.angle_gamma   90.00
#
_symmetry.space_group_name_H-M   'P 1'
#
loop_
_entity.id
_entity.type
_entity.pdbx_description
1 polymer ?
#
loop_
_entity_poly.entity_id
_entity_poly.type
_entity_poly.pdbx_seq_one_letter_code
_entity_poly.pdbx_strand_id
1 'polypeptide(L)'
;PYTVLINPFPIFPRHLTIPLLAHTDQLISGRMGAMLSLAKELDGYTLFYNGPKCGASAPDHFHFQAGNKGFLTIESQLPLMDKEVLYQKDNEVVSSVKGVFSGLFSITGKSAGQVEELFEKIFSVLPVKDGEKEPMVNILCWYQQDPYIVLVYVRDKHRPSHYFREGEQNILLSPASVDLGGVLITPLEKDFKKMDNMLIEEILDEISIDKEEDLQIIEKIKTILK
;
A
#
# COMPACT_ATOMS: atom_id res chain seq x y z
N PRO A 1 14.92 7.98 -14.93
CA PRO A 1 15.66 6.83 -14.34
C PRO A 1 15.53 6.88 -12.82
N TYR A 2 15.59 5.72 -12.15
CA TYR A 2 15.54 5.61 -10.69
C TYR A 2 16.94 5.40 -10.13
N THR A 3 17.21 5.91 -8.92
CA THR A 3 18.46 5.66 -8.20
C THR A 3 18.17 4.85 -6.96
N VAL A 4 18.89 3.77 -6.68
CA VAL A 4 18.71 2.97 -5.46
C VAL A 4 19.65 3.50 -4.38
N LEU A 5 19.09 3.99 -3.28
CA LEU A 5 19.83 4.57 -2.15
C LEU A 5 19.48 3.85 -0.85
N ILE A 6 20.41 3.87 0.12
CA ILE A 6 20.11 3.43 1.49
C ILE A 6 19.27 4.51 2.17
N ASN A 7 18.20 4.12 2.85
CA ASN A 7 17.38 5.06 3.62
C ASN A 7 18.20 5.60 4.81
N PRO A 8 18.30 6.92 5.02
CA PRO A 8 19.07 7.51 6.12
C PRO A 8 18.46 7.26 7.51
N PHE A 9 17.18 6.89 7.58
CA PHE A 9 16.45 6.57 8.81
C PHE A 9 15.80 5.18 8.70
N PRO A 10 16.60 4.10 8.71
CA PRO A 10 16.11 2.76 8.45
C PRO A 10 15.26 2.22 9.61
N ILE A 11 14.09 1.66 9.29
CA ILE A 11 13.25 0.88 10.21
C ILE A 11 13.29 -0.62 9.87
N PHE A 12 13.78 -0.97 8.68
CA PHE A 12 14.10 -2.33 8.28
C PHE A 12 15.60 -2.57 8.45
N PRO A 13 16.03 -3.82 8.72
CA PRO A 13 17.43 -4.22 8.61
C PRO A 13 18.07 -3.83 7.26
N ARG A 14 17.30 -3.91 6.16
CA ARG A 14 17.68 -3.40 4.84
C ARG A 14 16.58 -2.50 4.32
N HIS A 15 16.77 -1.19 4.45
CA HIS A 15 15.81 -0.18 4.00
C HIS A 15 16.39 0.66 2.85
N LEU A 16 15.67 0.71 1.72
CA LEU A 16 16.03 1.48 0.54
C LEU A 16 15.04 2.64 0.31
N THR A 17 15.58 3.73 -0.23
CA THR A 17 14.80 4.81 -0.86
C THR A 17 15.20 4.86 -2.34
N ILE A 18 14.21 4.85 -3.22
CA ILE A 18 14.41 4.70 -4.66
C ILE A 18 13.76 5.90 -5.37
N PRO A 19 14.38 7.10 -5.32
CA PRO A 19 13.84 8.29 -5.97
C PRO A 19 13.96 8.25 -7.50
N LEU A 20 13.02 8.90 -8.17
CA LEU A 20 13.17 9.28 -9.56
C LEU A 20 14.23 10.38 -9.68
N LEU A 21 15.12 10.31 -10.67
CA LEU A 21 16.14 11.35 -10.86
C LEU A 21 15.54 12.73 -11.19
N ALA A 22 14.42 12.74 -11.92
CA ALA A 22 13.67 13.95 -12.19
C ALA A 22 12.79 14.30 -10.99
N HIS A 23 12.71 15.60 -10.67
CA HIS A 23 11.79 16.11 -9.67
C HIS A 23 10.38 16.14 -10.29
N THR A 24 9.54 15.20 -9.87
CA THR A 24 8.13 15.11 -10.28
C THR A 24 7.29 14.80 -9.06
N ASP A 25 6.04 15.28 -9.02
CA ASP A 25 5.10 14.95 -7.94
C ASP A 25 5.04 13.45 -7.65
N GLN A 26 4.80 13.10 -6.39
CA GLN A 26 4.57 11.73 -5.91
C GLN A 26 3.24 11.20 -6.45
N LEU A 27 3.20 10.73 -7.70
CA LEU A 27 1.99 10.17 -8.33
C LEU A 27 2.30 8.82 -8.98
N ILE A 28 1.51 7.77 -8.70
CA ILE A 28 1.82 6.40 -9.14
C ILE A 28 1.46 6.11 -10.59
N SER A 29 0.46 6.81 -11.15
CA SER A 29 -0.01 6.55 -12.51
C SER A 29 1.14 6.58 -13.53
N GLY A 30 1.20 5.54 -14.38
CA GLY A 30 2.24 5.36 -15.39
C GLY A 30 3.60 4.92 -14.83
N ARG A 31 3.67 4.52 -13.55
CA ARG A 31 4.91 4.05 -12.90
C ARG A 31 4.82 2.63 -12.35
N MET A 32 3.69 1.94 -12.53
CA MET A 32 3.52 0.56 -12.05
C MET A 32 4.49 -0.43 -12.72
N GLY A 33 4.71 -0.33 -14.03
CA GLY A 33 5.71 -1.15 -14.72
C GLY A 33 7.12 -0.99 -14.15
N ALA A 34 7.48 0.22 -13.70
CA ALA A 34 8.76 0.46 -13.02
C ALA A 34 8.80 -0.20 -11.63
N MET A 35 7.72 -0.14 -10.85
CA MET A 35 7.61 -0.82 -9.55
C MET A 35 7.75 -2.34 -9.71
N LEU A 36 7.07 -2.94 -10.70
CA LEU A 36 7.15 -4.37 -10.99
C LEU A 36 8.55 -4.79 -11.45
N SER A 37 9.17 -4.02 -12.34
CA SER A 37 10.55 -4.27 -12.77
C SER A 37 11.52 -4.26 -11.60
N LEU A 38 11.45 -3.22 -10.75
CA LEU A 38 12.28 -3.12 -9.54
C LEU A 38 12.00 -4.25 -8.54
N ALA A 39 10.75 -4.68 -8.35
CA ALA A 39 10.40 -5.78 -7.46
C ALA A 39 11.02 -7.12 -7.89
N LYS A 40 11.18 -7.33 -9.20
CA LYS A 40 11.88 -8.51 -9.73
C LYS A 40 13.40 -8.41 -9.60
N GLU A 41 13.98 -7.27 -9.95
CA GLU A 41 15.43 -7.04 -9.82
C GLU A 41 15.90 -7.04 -8.34
N LEU A 42 15.02 -6.64 -7.43
CA LEU A 42 15.23 -6.61 -5.99
C LEU A 42 14.46 -7.73 -5.28
N ASP A 43 14.49 -8.97 -5.77
CA ASP A 43 13.71 -10.11 -5.22
C ASP A 43 13.92 -10.35 -3.71
N GLY A 44 14.99 -9.84 -3.10
CA GLY A 44 15.16 -9.86 -1.64
C GLY A 44 14.31 -8.85 -0.86
N TYR A 45 13.48 -8.05 -1.54
CA TYR A 45 12.77 -6.91 -0.99
C TYR A 45 11.29 -6.91 -1.35
N THR A 46 10.53 -6.17 -0.53
CA THR A 46 9.17 -5.74 -0.80
C THR A 46 9.19 -4.23 -1.02
N LEU A 47 8.81 -3.81 -2.22
CA LEU A 47 8.68 -2.41 -2.57
C LEU A 47 7.39 -1.86 -1.99
N PHE A 48 7.42 -0.57 -1.69
CA PHE A 48 6.24 0.16 -1.28
C PHE A 48 6.18 1.57 -1.83
N TYR A 49 4.96 2.00 -2.09
CA TYR A 49 4.59 3.35 -2.49
C TYR A 49 3.57 3.91 -1.50
N ASN A 50 3.80 5.14 -1.08
CA ASN A 50 2.87 5.92 -0.28
C ASN A 50 2.38 7.09 -1.15
N GLY A 51 1.07 7.22 -1.36
CA GLY A 51 0.50 8.39 -2.04
C GLY A 51 0.80 9.71 -1.31
N PRO A 52 0.63 10.88 -1.94
CA PRO A 52 1.00 12.20 -1.40
C PRO A 52 0.49 12.48 0.01
N LYS A 53 -0.76 12.05 0.29
CA LYS A 53 -1.39 12.17 1.61
C LYS A 53 -1.65 10.81 2.25
N CYS A 54 -0.78 9.84 1.99
CA CYS A 54 -0.84 8.48 2.54
C CYS A 54 0.49 8.08 3.19
N GLY A 55 1.19 9.04 3.80
CA GLY A 55 2.47 8.81 4.48
C GLY A 55 3.72 9.00 3.61
N ALA A 56 3.61 9.66 2.44
CA ALA A 56 4.78 10.07 1.68
C ALA A 56 5.60 11.11 2.46
N SER A 57 6.92 10.91 2.51
CA SER A 57 7.83 11.82 3.22
C SER A 57 8.15 13.10 2.43
N ALA A 58 8.22 12.98 1.10
CA ALA A 58 8.44 14.08 0.15
C ALA A 58 7.35 14.01 -0.94
N PRO A 59 6.18 14.65 -0.75
CA PRO A 59 5.07 14.57 -1.72
C PRO A 59 5.35 15.31 -3.04
N ASP A 60 6.34 16.19 -3.06
CA ASP A 60 6.82 16.95 -4.22
C ASP A 60 7.80 16.15 -5.10
N HIS A 61 8.36 15.03 -4.60
CA HIS A 61 9.36 14.25 -5.34
C HIS A 61 9.09 12.74 -5.33
N PHE A 62 8.88 12.19 -6.53
CA PHE A 62 8.57 10.78 -6.72
C PHE A 62 9.65 9.85 -6.18
N HIS A 63 9.26 8.93 -5.30
CA HIS A 63 10.11 7.86 -4.80
C HIS A 63 9.30 6.60 -4.47
N PHE A 64 9.91 5.45 -4.75
CA PHE A 64 9.57 4.20 -4.08
C PHE A 64 10.45 4.03 -2.84
N GLN A 65 10.06 3.10 -1.98
CA GLN A 65 10.91 2.58 -0.92
C GLN A 65 10.88 1.05 -0.96
N ALA A 66 11.82 0.41 -0.28
CA ALA A 66 11.83 -1.05 -0.18
C ALA A 66 12.42 -1.52 1.16
N GLY A 67 11.82 -2.56 1.74
CA GLY A 67 12.29 -3.25 2.94
C GLY A 67 12.62 -4.71 2.62
N ASN A 68 13.47 -5.37 3.43
CA ASN A 68 13.73 -6.81 3.21
C ASN A 68 12.44 -7.63 3.33
N LYS A 69 12.26 -8.55 2.38
CA LYS A 69 11.13 -9.49 2.35
C LYS A 69 11.10 -10.35 3.63
N GLY A 70 9.91 -10.70 4.08
CA GLY A 70 9.64 -11.50 5.29
C GLY A 70 9.61 -10.68 6.58
N PHE A 71 9.77 -9.36 6.50
CA PHE A 71 9.62 -8.47 7.64
C PHE A 71 8.16 -8.03 7.85
N LEU A 72 7.40 -7.86 6.76
CA LEU A 72 6.00 -7.46 6.83
C LEU A 72 5.15 -8.70 7.07
N THR A 73 4.31 -8.68 8.11
CA THR A 73 3.52 -9.86 8.48
C THR A 73 2.53 -10.25 7.39
N ILE A 74 2.01 -9.27 6.62
CA ILE A 74 1.11 -9.51 5.48
C ILE A 74 1.69 -10.48 4.45
N GLU A 75 3.01 -10.52 4.26
CA GLU A 75 3.66 -11.40 3.27
C GLU A 75 3.39 -12.88 3.58
N SER A 76 3.40 -13.24 4.86
CA SER A 76 3.11 -14.60 5.34
C SER A 76 1.62 -14.87 5.55
N GLN A 77 0.84 -13.83 5.87
CA GLN A 77 -0.58 -13.96 6.19
C GLN A 77 -1.46 -13.94 4.95
N LEU A 78 -1.08 -13.21 3.90
CA LEU A 78 -1.88 -13.04 2.68
C LEU A 78 -2.40 -14.38 2.11
N PRO A 79 -1.60 -15.47 2.00
CA PRO A 79 -2.12 -16.76 1.50
C PRO A 79 -3.23 -17.37 2.36
N LEU A 80 -3.25 -17.07 3.67
CA LEU A 80 -4.20 -17.60 4.66
C LEU A 80 -5.48 -16.76 4.77
N MET A 81 -5.47 -15.52 4.28
CA MET A 81 -6.62 -14.62 4.36
C MET A 81 -7.71 -15.00 3.36
N ASP A 82 -8.96 -14.80 3.76
CA ASP A 82 -10.14 -14.93 2.89
C ASP A 82 -10.09 -13.89 1.76
N LYS A 83 -10.50 -14.32 0.56
CA LYS A 83 -10.46 -13.49 -0.65
C LYS A 83 -11.72 -13.71 -1.48
N GLU A 84 -12.29 -12.63 -1.97
CA GLU A 84 -13.29 -12.64 -3.03
C GLU A 84 -12.58 -12.41 -4.37
N VAL A 85 -12.61 -13.41 -5.25
CA VAL A 85 -12.04 -13.27 -6.60
C VAL A 85 -12.95 -12.36 -7.43
N LEU A 86 -12.38 -11.26 -7.92
CA LEU A 86 -13.08 -10.25 -8.74
C LEU A 86 -12.86 -10.48 -10.23
N TYR A 87 -11.69 -10.99 -10.58
CA TYR A 87 -11.29 -11.32 -11.95
C TYR A 87 -10.26 -12.44 -11.93
N GLN A 88 -10.37 -13.35 -12.90
CA GLN A 88 -9.37 -14.39 -13.14
C GLN A 88 -9.27 -14.70 -14.62
N LYS A 89 -8.05 -14.65 -15.15
CA LYS A 89 -7.72 -15.09 -16.50
C LYS A 89 -6.30 -15.65 -16.50
N ASP A 90 -6.13 -16.85 -17.04
CA ASP A 90 -4.83 -17.53 -17.09
C ASP A 90 -4.15 -17.59 -15.70
N ASN A 91 -3.05 -16.85 -15.50
CA ASN A 91 -2.33 -16.82 -14.22
C ASN A 91 -2.56 -15.52 -13.43
N GLU A 92 -3.43 -14.66 -13.93
CA GLU A 92 -3.71 -13.34 -13.42
C GLU A 92 -4.99 -13.37 -12.60
N VAL A 93 -4.90 -12.96 -11.34
CA VAL A 93 -5.99 -12.96 -10.38
C VAL A 93 -6.07 -11.60 -9.70
N VAL A 94 -7.25 -11.00 -9.71
CA VAL A 94 -7.59 -9.83 -8.90
C VAL A 94 -8.60 -10.27 -7.84
N SER A 95 -8.32 -9.94 -6.58
CA SER A 95 -9.20 -10.26 -5.47
C SER A 95 -9.36 -9.09 -4.52
N SER A 96 -10.52 -8.98 -3.88
CA SER A 96 -10.70 -8.21 -2.65
C SER A 96 -10.31 -9.12 -1.48
N VAL A 97 -9.35 -8.67 -0.66
CA VAL A 97 -8.88 -9.40 0.53
C VAL A 97 -9.76 -9.00 1.71
N LYS A 98 -10.30 -9.97 2.44
CA LYS A 98 -11.25 -9.73 3.52
C LYS A 98 -10.59 -9.87 4.89
N GLY A 99 -11.27 -9.38 5.93
CA GLY A 99 -10.95 -9.66 7.33
C GLY A 99 -10.37 -8.48 8.10
N VAL A 100 -9.26 -7.90 7.63
CA VAL A 100 -8.50 -6.89 8.41
C VAL A 100 -8.69 -5.46 7.90
N PHE A 101 -8.93 -5.28 6.59
CA PHE A 101 -9.03 -3.96 5.97
C PHE A 101 -10.17 -3.95 4.96
N SER A 102 -10.99 -2.90 5.01
CA SER A 102 -11.80 -2.51 3.84
C SER A 102 -10.88 -1.86 2.79
N GLY A 103 -11.16 -2.08 1.50
CA GLY A 103 -10.36 -1.46 0.43
C GLY A 103 -8.99 -2.10 0.18
N LEU A 104 -8.74 -3.34 0.64
CA LEU A 104 -7.53 -4.09 0.30
C LEU A 104 -7.78 -4.97 -0.92
N PHE A 105 -7.09 -4.66 -2.02
CA PHE A 105 -7.13 -5.42 -3.26
C PHE A 105 -5.78 -6.07 -3.53
N SER A 106 -5.78 -7.33 -3.95
CA SER A 106 -4.59 -8.06 -4.39
C SER A 106 -4.64 -8.31 -5.88
N ILE A 107 -3.54 -8.02 -6.58
CA ILE A 107 -3.30 -8.41 -7.98
C ILE A 107 -2.13 -9.38 -7.96
N THR A 108 -2.35 -10.59 -8.44
CA THR A 108 -1.31 -11.62 -8.58
C THR A 108 -1.21 -12.03 -10.03
N GLY A 109 0.00 -12.14 -10.58
CA GLY A 109 0.17 -12.52 -11.98
C GLY A 109 1.60 -12.83 -12.35
N LYS A 110 1.80 -13.55 -13.45
CA LYS A 110 3.14 -13.95 -13.94
C LYS A 110 3.71 -12.96 -14.95
N SER A 111 2.83 -12.27 -15.68
CA SER A 111 3.20 -11.26 -16.66
C SER A 111 3.17 -9.86 -16.05
N ALA A 112 4.33 -9.20 -15.97
CA ALA A 112 4.43 -7.81 -15.49
C ALA A 112 3.51 -6.86 -16.27
N GLY A 113 3.44 -7.01 -17.60
CA GLY A 113 2.57 -6.16 -18.43
C GLY A 113 1.08 -6.37 -18.18
N GLN A 114 0.65 -7.61 -17.89
CA GLN A 114 -0.75 -7.86 -17.54
C GLN A 114 -1.08 -7.38 -16.12
N VAL A 115 -0.16 -7.54 -15.17
CA VAL A 115 -0.33 -7.01 -13.80
C VAL A 115 -0.41 -5.47 -13.82
N GLU A 116 0.43 -4.81 -14.61
CA GLU A 116 0.38 -3.36 -14.83
C GLU A 116 -0.96 -2.94 -15.46
N GLU A 117 -1.42 -3.62 -16.52
CA GLU A 117 -2.70 -3.32 -17.16
C GLU A 117 -3.88 -3.46 -16.17
N LEU A 118 -3.89 -4.52 -15.36
CA LEU A 118 -4.90 -4.73 -14.33
C LEU A 118 -4.86 -3.64 -13.27
N PHE A 119 -3.66 -3.26 -12.80
CA PHE A 119 -3.50 -2.18 -11.85
C PHE A 119 -4.04 -0.87 -12.39
N GLU A 120 -3.67 -0.46 -13.62
CA GLU A 120 -4.10 0.82 -14.19
C GLU A 120 -5.63 0.84 -14.40
N LYS A 121 -6.26 -0.28 -14.80
CA LYS A 121 -7.73 -0.39 -14.88
C LYS A 121 -8.39 -0.23 -13.52
N ILE A 122 -7.89 -0.90 -12.48
CA ILE A 122 -8.41 -0.78 -11.11
C ILE A 122 -8.22 0.66 -10.61
N PHE A 123 -7.01 1.22 -10.76
CA PHE A 123 -6.67 2.56 -10.32
C PHE A 123 -7.57 3.63 -10.98
N SER A 124 -7.93 3.45 -12.25
CA SER A 124 -8.80 4.37 -12.99
C SER A 124 -10.24 4.48 -12.46
N VAL A 125 -10.71 3.49 -11.71
CA VAL A 125 -12.07 3.48 -11.14
C VAL A 125 -12.10 3.88 -9.66
N LEU A 126 -10.94 4.07 -9.04
CA LEU A 126 -10.85 4.53 -7.66
C LEU A 126 -11.23 6.02 -7.57
N PRO A 127 -11.93 6.44 -6.50
CA PRO A 127 -12.31 7.83 -6.32
C PRO A 127 -11.09 8.70 -6.04
N VAL A 128 -11.05 9.87 -6.67
CA VAL A 128 -10.12 10.95 -6.33
C VAL A 128 -10.85 11.91 -5.42
N LYS A 129 -10.33 12.09 -4.21
CA LYS A 129 -10.93 13.00 -3.22
C LYS A 129 -10.69 14.45 -3.58
N ASP A 130 -11.57 15.33 -3.12
CA ASP A 130 -11.47 16.76 -3.34
C ASP A 130 -10.12 17.31 -2.88
N GLY A 131 -9.41 17.97 -3.78
CA GLY A 131 -8.08 18.54 -3.52
C GLY A 131 -6.92 17.55 -3.62
N GLU A 132 -7.17 16.28 -3.97
CA GLU A 132 -6.12 15.30 -4.30
C GLU A 132 -5.84 15.26 -5.81
N LYS A 133 -4.61 14.88 -6.16
CA LYS A 133 -4.17 14.71 -7.55
C LYS A 133 -4.38 13.28 -8.07
N GLU A 134 -4.55 12.32 -7.16
CA GLU A 134 -4.74 10.90 -7.46
C GLU A 134 -5.56 10.24 -6.34
N PRO A 135 -6.10 9.02 -6.56
CA PRO A 135 -6.69 8.22 -5.50
C PRO A 135 -5.73 8.04 -4.33
N MET A 136 -6.24 8.15 -3.11
CA MET A 136 -5.44 7.96 -1.91
C MET A 136 -5.14 6.47 -1.73
N VAL A 137 -3.88 6.07 -1.97
CA VAL A 137 -3.47 4.67 -1.88
C VAL A 137 -2.13 4.47 -1.17
N ASN A 138 -2.00 3.29 -0.56
CA ASN A 138 -0.73 2.67 -0.23
C ASN A 138 -0.59 1.40 -1.08
N ILE A 139 0.62 1.14 -1.59
CA ILE A 139 0.87 -0.03 -2.43
C ILE A 139 2.06 -0.79 -1.87
N LEU A 140 1.92 -2.11 -1.78
CA LEU A 140 3.02 -3.06 -1.59
C LEU A 140 3.20 -3.87 -2.86
N CYS A 141 4.44 -4.14 -3.25
CA CYS A 141 4.75 -5.01 -4.39
C CYS A 141 5.97 -5.87 -4.09
N TRP A 142 5.86 -7.17 -4.31
CA TRP A 142 7.00 -8.07 -4.30
C TRP A 142 6.88 -9.13 -5.38
N TYR A 143 8.02 -9.66 -5.81
CA TYR A 143 8.10 -10.83 -6.68
C TYR A 143 8.34 -12.06 -5.81
N GLN A 144 7.76 -13.23 -6.10
CA GLN A 144 7.99 -14.44 -5.32
C GLN A 144 8.22 -15.65 -6.22
N GLN A 145 9.41 -15.71 -6.84
CA GLN A 145 9.81 -16.80 -7.75
C GLN A 145 8.70 -17.18 -8.74
N ASP A 146 8.01 -16.18 -9.29
CA ASP A 146 6.79 -16.32 -10.09
C ASP A 146 5.58 -16.79 -9.25
N PRO A 147 4.71 -15.88 -8.75
CA PRO A 147 4.23 -14.66 -9.44
C PRO A 147 4.71 -13.31 -8.84
N TYR A 148 4.35 -12.22 -9.52
CA TYR A 148 4.26 -10.88 -8.92
C TYR A 148 3.04 -10.79 -8.01
N ILE A 149 3.19 -10.10 -6.87
CA ILE A 149 2.10 -9.81 -5.95
C ILE A 149 2.08 -8.31 -5.70
N VAL A 150 0.93 -7.69 -5.95
CA VAL A 150 0.67 -6.27 -5.69
C VAL A 150 -0.52 -6.19 -4.74
N LEU A 151 -0.35 -5.45 -3.64
CA LEU A 151 -1.43 -5.08 -2.74
C LEU A 151 -1.70 -3.59 -2.88
N VAL A 152 -2.96 -3.23 -3.09
CA VAL A 152 -3.45 -1.85 -3.14
C VAL A 152 -4.39 -1.64 -1.97
N TYR A 153 -4.00 -0.76 -1.05
CA TYR A 153 -4.81 -0.31 0.06
C TYR A 153 -5.43 1.03 -0.31
N VAL A 154 -6.75 1.06 -0.47
CA VAL A 154 -7.50 2.29 -0.75
C VAL A 154 -7.79 3.00 0.58
N ARG A 155 -7.45 4.29 0.64
CA ARG A 155 -7.46 5.09 1.87
C ARG A 155 -8.57 6.14 1.84
N ASP A 156 -9.19 6.36 2.99
CA ASP A 156 -10.15 7.44 3.22
C ASP A 156 -9.48 8.71 3.74
N LYS A 157 -8.50 8.56 4.65
CA LYS A 157 -7.85 9.70 5.33
C LYS A 157 -6.34 9.56 5.39
N HIS A 158 -5.68 10.72 5.45
CA HIS A 158 -4.24 10.78 5.63
C HIS A 158 -3.83 10.28 7.01
N ARG A 159 -4.50 10.78 8.06
CA ARG A 159 -4.16 10.50 9.46
C ARG A 159 -5.43 10.16 10.25
N PRO A 160 -5.34 9.25 11.22
CA PRO A 160 -6.44 8.97 12.14
C PRO A 160 -6.67 10.18 13.07
N SER A 161 -7.85 10.24 13.66
CA SER A 161 -8.24 11.21 14.69
C SER A 161 -7.29 11.18 15.89
N HIS A 162 -6.80 9.99 16.28
CA HIS A 162 -5.86 9.79 17.39
C HIS A 162 -4.54 10.57 17.19
N TYR A 163 -4.15 10.85 15.94
CA TYR A 163 -2.97 11.66 15.63
C TYR A 163 -3.12 13.13 16.07
N PHE A 164 -4.35 13.64 16.07
CA PHE A 164 -4.64 15.05 16.36
C PHE A 164 -5.13 15.30 17.79
N ARG A 165 -5.37 14.24 18.57
CA ARG A 165 -5.71 14.37 19.99
C ARG A 165 -4.57 15.02 20.77
N GLU A 166 -4.90 15.64 21.89
CA GLU A 166 -3.94 16.36 22.73
C GLU A 166 -3.44 15.50 23.91
N GLY A 167 -2.22 15.82 24.38
CA GLY A 167 -1.64 15.24 25.59
C GLY A 167 -1.53 13.71 25.54
N GLU A 168 -2.00 13.05 26.60
CA GLU A 168 -1.94 11.59 26.74
C GLU A 168 -2.90 10.84 25.80
N GLN A 169 -3.90 11.51 25.21
CA GLN A 169 -4.82 10.84 24.27
C GLN A 169 -4.26 10.79 22.84
N ASN A 170 -3.21 11.57 22.56
CA ASN A 170 -2.50 11.55 21.30
C ASN A 170 -1.81 10.19 21.08
N ILE A 171 -1.88 9.69 19.85
CA ILE A 171 -1.02 8.61 19.33
C ILE A 171 -0.25 9.14 18.13
N LEU A 172 1.08 9.22 18.21
CA LEU A 172 1.93 9.73 17.14
C LEU A 172 2.17 8.64 16.08
N LEU A 173 1.08 8.14 15.49
CA LEU A 173 1.07 7.15 14.42
C LEU A 173 0.27 7.68 13.23
N SER A 174 0.90 7.65 12.06
CA SER A 174 0.28 8.02 10.79
C SER A 174 0.49 6.87 9.82
N PRO A 175 -0.39 5.86 9.82
CA PRO A 175 -0.12 4.61 9.12
C PRO A 175 0.12 4.82 7.63
N ALA A 176 1.14 4.14 7.12
CA ALA A 176 1.51 4.09 5.71
C ALA A 176 1.69 2.62 5.27
N SER A 177 2.36 2.36 4.15
CA SER A 177 2.47 0.99 3.61
C SER A 177 3.11 -0.03 4.55
N VAL A 178 4.04 0.39 5.42
CA VAL A 178 4.70 -0.52 6.38
C VAL A 178 3.74 -0.94 7.50
N ASP A 179 3.00 0.03 8.05
CA ASP A 179 1.99 -0.19 9.08
C ASP A 179 0.84 -1.06 8.55
N LEU A 180 0.37 -0.76 7.34
CA LEU A 180 -0.65 -1.54 6.62
C LEU A 180 -0.15 -2.93 6.20
N GLY A 181 1.17 -3.09 6.06
CA GLY A 181 1.85 -4.38 5.90
C GLY A 181 1.94 -5.19 7.20
N GLY A 182 1.43 -4.64 8.31
CA GLY A 182 1.30 -5.29 9.60
C GLY A 182 2.52 -5.15 10.52
N VAL A 183 3.30 -4.08 10.34
CA VAL A 183 4.35 -3.67 11.29
C VAL A 183 4.15 -2.21 11.68
N LEU A 184 3.56 -1.98 12.85
CA LEU A 184 3.27 -0.64 13.36
C LEU A 184 4.51 -0.01 14.00
N ILE A 185 4.89 1.18 13.54
CA ILE A 185 6.06 1.90 14.07
C ILE A 185 5.62 3.03 15.00
N THR A 186 5.92 2.89 16.30
CA THR A 186 5.62 3.91 17.31
C THR A 186 6.90 4.60 17.77
N PRO A 187 7.09 5.91 17.47
CA PRO A 187 8.30 6.63 17.85
C PRO A 187 8.34 7.00 19.35
N LEU A 188 7.20 6.96 20.04
CA LEU A 188 7.08 7.29 21.46
C LEU A 188 6.74 6.04 22.27
N GLU A 189 7.46 5.86 23.38
CA GLU A 189 7.24 4.74 24.31
C GLU A 189 5.80 4.72 24.86
N LYS A 190 5.20 5.90 25.09
CA LYS A 190 3.81 6.01 25.56
C LYS A 190 2.82 5.38 24.58
N ASP A 191 3.08 5.51 23.28
CA ASP A 191 2.19 5.02 22.23
C ASP A 191 2.37 3.51 22.05
N PHE A 192 3.62 3.03 22.10
CA PHE A 192 3.92 1.60 22.13
C PHE A 192 3.19 0.87 23.27
N LYS A 193 3.24 1.44 24.49
CA LYS A 193 2.61 0.85 25.68
C LYS A 193 1.07 0.89 25.64
N LYS A 194 0.49 1.85 24.92
CA LYS A 194 -0.97 1.99 24.79
C LYS A 194 -1.54 1.11 23.69
N MET A 195 -0.71 0.63 22.76
CA MET A 195 -1.18 -0.10 21.61
C MET A 195 -1.79 -1.44 22.03
N ASP A 196 -3.09 -1.58 21.78
CA ASP A 196 -3.84 -2.83 21.92
C ASP A 196 -4.64 -3.11 20.64
N ASN A 197 -5.32 -4.26 20.60
CA ASN A 197 -6.07 -4.67 19.41
C ASN A 197 -7.18 -3.69 19.03
N MET A 198 -7.89 -3.14 20.02
CA MET A 198 -8.99 -2.21 19.78
C MET A 198 -8.48 -0.89 19.19
N LEU A 199 -7.42 -0.33 19.76
CA LEU A 199 -6.82 0.92 19.29
C LEU A 199 -6.23 0.77 17.88
N ILE A 200 -5.62 -0.39 17.59
CA ILE A 200 -5.12 -0.68 16.23
C ILE A 200 -6.27 -0.71 15.24
N GLU A 201 -7.34 -1.45 15.55
CA GLU A 201 -8.53 -1.56 14.68
C GLU A 201 -9.16 -0.18 14.43
N GLU A 202 -9.36 0.62 15.48
CA GLU A 202 -9.86 2.00 15.35
C GLU A 202 -8.99 2.86 14.43
N ILE A 203 -7.65 2.84 14.62
CA ILE A 203 -6.72 3.64 13.83
C ILE A 203 -6.75 3.23 12.35
N LEU A 204 -6.78 1.93 12.07
CA LEU A 204 -6.72 1.40 10.70
C LEU A 204 -8.08 1.56 9.99
N ASP A 205 -9.19 1.41 10.70
CA ASP A 205 -10.53 1.65 10.16
C ASP A 205 -10.73 3.12 9.82
N GLU A 206 -10.30 4.05 10.69
CA GLU A 206 -10.50 5.49 10.47
C GLU A 206 -9.82 6.04 9.21
N ILE A 207 -8.77 5.37 8.74
CA ILE A 207 -7.99 5.77 7.56
C ILE A 207 -8.35 4.98 6.30
N SER A 208 -9.10 3.90 6.43
CA SER A 208 -9.54 3.04 5.33
C SER A 208 -10.91 3.48 4.84
N ILE A 209 -11.24 3.15 3.60
CA ILE A 209 -12.59 3.38 3.08
C ILE A 209 -13.61 2.55 3.86
N ASP A 210 -14.85 3.02 3.92
CA ASP A 210 -15.90 2.25 4.57
C ASP A 210 -16.38 1.06 3.71
N LYS A 211 -17.23 0.22 4.30
CA LYS A 211 -17.75 -0.98 3.64
C LYS A 211 -18.64 -0.66 2.43
N GLU A 212 -19.34 0.47 2.44
CA GLU A 212 -20.21 0.84 1.34
C GLU A 212 -19.37 1.26 0.13
N GLU A 213 -18.36 2.10 0.36
CA GLU A 213 -17.41 2.51 -0.67
C GLU A 213 -16.60 1.33 -1.21
N ASP A 214 -16.16 0.40 -0.35
CA ASP A 214 -15.47 -0.84 -0.76
C ASP A 214 -16.34 -1.68 -1.72
N LEU A 215 -17.62 -1.90 -1.37
CA LEU A 215 -18.56 -2.63 -2.22
C LEU A 215 -18.79 -1.92 -3.56
N GLN A 216 -18.91 -0.59 -3.57
CA GLN A 216 -19.05 0.19 -4.81
C GLN A 216 -17.81 0.05 -5.71
N ILE A 217 -16.61 0.08 -5.13
CA ILE A 217 -15.35 -0.13 -5.87
C ILE A 217 -15.27 -1.55 -6.41
N ILE A 218 -15.62 -2.56 -5.60
CA ILE A 218 -15.65 -3.97 -6.02
C ILE A 218 -16.53 -4.16 -7.27
N GLU A 219 -17.73 -3.59 -7.30
CA GLU A 219 -18.63 -3.71 -8.44
C GLU A 219 -18.12 -2.98 -9.69
N LYS A 220 -17.46 -1.82 -9.52
CA LYS A 220 -16.76 -1.12 -10.62
C LYS A 220 -15.61 -1.97 -11.18
N ILE A 221 -14.79 -2.57 -10.31
CA ILE A 221 -13.70 -3.46 -10.71
C ILE A 221 -14.23 -4.67 -11.49
N LYS A 222 -15.25 -5.36 -10.97
CA LYS A 222 -15.90 -6.47 -11.69
C LYS A 222 -16.46 -6.05 -13.05
N THR A 223 -16.89 -4.81 -13.19
CA THR A 223 -17.44 -4.28 -14.46
C THR A 223 -16.35 -3.98 -15.48
N ILE A 224 -15.26 -3.32 -15.06
CA ILE A 224 -14.20 -2.88 -15.98
C ILE A 224 -13.23 -4.02 -16.38
N LEU A 225 -13.17 -5.10 -15.59
CA LEU A 225 -12.33 -6.26 -15.87
C LEU A 225 -13.04 -7.39 -16.62
N LYS A 226 -14.35 -7.27 -16.89
CA LYS A 226 -15.11 -8.22 -17.70
C LYS A 226 -14.73 -8.19 -19.18
#